data_AF-A0A367CJL2-F1
#
_entry.id   AF-A0A367CJL2-F1
#
_cell.length_a   1.000
_cell.length_b   1.000
_cell.length_c   1.000
_cell.angle_alpha   90.00
_cell.angle_beta   90.00
_cell.angle_gamma   90.00
#
_symmetry.space_group_name_H-M   'P 1'
#
loop_
_entity.id
_entity.type
_entity.pdbx_description
1 polymer ?
#
loop_
_entity_poly.entity_id
_entity_poly.type
_entity_poly.pdbx_seq_one_letter_code
_entity_poly.pdbx_strand_id
1 'polypeptide(L)'
;MKRKWEAIVGIIGGILALVFFGGLAVTLKKMSIKDFETSYQALKLEKTGTLDNTFHLLQDMTGLFAITLFISLIFLVVAVFFSIKEKYLIIAASLYLVAGLILLLGTQFIAFPFTFFYFMAAVLTVYRIKIKKGQVGNV
;
A
#
# COMPACT_ATOMS: atom_id res chain seq x y z
N MET A 1 -4.45 11.64 23.26
CA MET A 1 -4.96 10.28 22.96
C MET A 1 -3.89 9.25 23.33
N LYS A 2 -4.17 8.30 24.25
CA LYS A 2 -3.21 7.24 24.63
C LYS A 2 -2.99 6.18 23.53
N ARG A 3 -3.92 6.07 22.57
CA ARG A 3 -3.85 5.13 21.43
C ARG A 3 -3.12 5.77 20.25
N LYS A 4 -2.14 5.06 19.70
CA LYS A 4 -1.34 5.44 18.52
C LYS A 4 -2.09 5.09 17.25
N TRP A 5 -3.20 5.80 17.04
CA TRP A 5 -4.12 5.56 15.92
C TRP A 5 -3.42 5.58 14.56
N GLU A 6 -2.42 6.42 14.40
CA GLU A 6 -1.61 6.49 13.17
C GLU A 6 -0.92 5.17 12.84
N ALA A 7 -0.39 4.47 13.84
CA ALA A 7 0.27 3.18 13.65
C ALA A 7 -0.74 2.10 13.30
N ILE A 8 -1.90 2.08 13.96
CA ILE A 8 -2.97 1.11 13.71
C ILE A 8 -3.51 1.27 12.29
N VAL A 9 -3.82 2.51 11.90
CA VAL A 9 -4.33 2.83 10.56
C VAL A 9 -3.31 2.44 9.49
N GLY A 10 -2.03 2.77 9.69
CA GLY A 10 -0.96 2.36 8.78
C GLY A 10 -0.83 0.84 8.65
N ILE A 11 -0.89 0.09 9.75
CA ILE A 11 -0.83 -1.38 9.75
C ILE A 11 -2.02 -1.98 8.99
N ILE A 12 -3.23 -1.47 9.20
CA ILE A 12 -4.44 -1.93 8.48
C ILE A 12 -4.25 -1.76 6.97
N GLY A 13 -3.81 -0.58 6.53
CA GLY A 13 -3.51 -0.33 5.13
C GLY A 13 -2.47 -1.31 4.57
N GLY A 14 -1.43 -1.61 5.35
CA GLY A 14 -0.34 -2.49 4.95
C GLY A 14 -0.78 -3.93 4.77
N ILE A 15 -1.60 -4.43 5.71
CA ILE A 15 -2.18 -5.78 5.62
C ILE A 15 -3.11 -5.87 4.41
N LEU A 16 -4.00 -4.89 4.20
CA LEU A 16 -4.92 -4.91 3.06
C LEU A 16 -4.16 -4.86 1.72
N ALA A 17 -3.15 -3.99 1.60
CA ALA A 17 -2.31 -3.91 0.41
C ALA A 17 -1.53 -5.22 0.17
N LEU A 18 -0.98 -5.82 1.23
CA LEU A 18 -0.25 -7.08 1.16
C LEU A 18 -1.15 -8.24 0.70
N VAL A 19 -2.33 -8.37 1.30
CA VAL A 19 -3.29 -9.43 0.93
C VAL A 19 -3.74 -9.26 -0.52
N PHE A 20 -4.04 -8.03 -0.93
CA PHE A 20 -4.52 -7.77 -2.29
C PHE A 20 -3.42 -7.94 -3.33
N PHE A 21 -2.35 -7.14 -3.29
CA PHE A 21 -1.30 -7.18 -4.33
C PHE A 21 -0.39 -8.40 -4.19
N GLY A 22 -0.05 -8.81 -2.97
CA GLY A 22 0.71 -10.04 -2.74
C GLY A 22 -0.09 -11.28 -3.11
N GLY A 23 -1.39 -11.31 -2.78
CA GLY A 23 -2.30 -12.38 -3.18
C GLY A 23 -2.49 -12.47 -4.69
N LEU A 24 -2.67 -11.33 -5.36
CA LEU A 24 -2.77 -11.27 -6.83
C LEU A 24 -1.49 -11.76 -7.51
N ALA A 25 -0.32 -11.30 -7.06
CA ALA A 25 0.95 -11.70 -7.64
C ALA A 25 1.21 -13.22 -7.49
N VAL A 26 0.91 -13.80 -6.32
CA VAL A 26 1.05 -15.25 -6.11
C VAL A 26 0.04 -16.02 -6.95
N THR A 27 -1.21 -15.56 -7.00
CA THR A 27 -2.28 -16.21 -7.78
C THR A 27 -1.93 -16.24 -9.26
N LEU A 28 -1.60 -15.11 -9.87
CA LEU A 28 -1.25 -15.04 -11.30
C LEU A 28 0.03 -15.80 -11.64
N LYS A 29 1.01 -15.81 -10.74
CA LYS A 29 2.24 -16.59 -10.94
C LYS A 29 1.99 -18.11 -10.98
N LYS A 30 1.00 -18.59 -10.23
CA LYS A 30 0.65 -20.03 -10.16
C LYS A 30 -0.43 -20.46 -11.16
N MET A 31 -1.18 -19.50 -11.72
CA MET A 31 -2.26 -19.76 -12.65
C MET A 31 -1.72 -20.24 -14.00
N SER A 32 -2.37 -21.25 -14.59
CA SER A 32 -2.08 -21.64 -15.98
C SER A 32 -2.87 -20.80 -16.97
N ILE A 33 -2.43 -20.74 -18.22
CA ILE A 33 -3.15 -20.03 -19.30
C ILE A 33 -4.58 -20.57 -19.47
N LYS A 34 -4.82 -21.87 -19.27
CA LYS A 34 -6.16 -22.48 -19.37
C LYS A 34 -7.10 -22.02 -18.25
N ASP A 35 -6.57 -21.89 -17.03
CA ASP A 35 -7.35 -21.39 -15.88
C ASP A 35 -7.65 -19.89 -16.05
N PHE A 36 -6.69 -19.16 -16.64
CA PHE A 36 -6.88 -17.76 -17.01
C PHE A 36 -7.95 -17.60 -18.09
N GLU A 37 -7.95 -18.44 -19.13
CA GLU A 37 -8.98 -18.43 -20.18
C GLU A 37 -10.38 -18.57 -19.60
N THR A 38 -10.55 -19.53 -18.70
CA THR A 38 -11.84 -19.80 -18.03
C THR A 38 -12.31 -18.57 -17.24
N SER A 39 -11.37 -17.92 -16.53
CA SER A 39 -11.66 -16.70 -15.77
C SER A 39 -11.97 -15.51 -16.67
N TYR A 40 -11.23 -15.35 -17.77
CA TYR A 40 -11.40 -14.26 -18.74
C TYR A 40 -12.74 -14.36 -19.48
N GLN A 41 -13.14 -15.58 -19.88
CA GLN A 41 -14.43 -15.85 -20.50
C GLN A 41 -15.61 -15.63 -19.53
N ALA A 42 -15.46 -16.02 -18.26
CA ALA A 42 -16.48 -15.78 -17.24
C ALA A 42 -16.76 -14.28 -17.03
N LEU A 43 -15.75 -13.42 -17.24
CA LEU A 43 -15.87 -11.96 -17.13
C LEU A 43 -16.49 -11.30 -18.37
N LYS A 44 -16.82 -12.07 -19.43
CA LYS A 44 -17.36 -11.58 -20.72
C LYS A 44 -16.57 -10.40 -21.31
N LEU A 45 -15.27 -10.37 -21.08
CA LEU A 45 -14.40 -9.33 -21.65
C LEU A 45 -14.37 -9.52 -23.17
N GLU A 46 -14.66 -8.45 -23.92
CA GLU A 46 -14.41 -8.44 -25.37
C GLU A 46 -12.95 -8.83 -25.61
N LYS A 47 -12.70 -9.74 -26.57
CA LYS A 47 -11.36 -10.21 -26.93
C LYS A 47 -10.49 -9.02 -27.36
N THR A 48 -9.86 -8.39 -26.38
CA THR A 48 -8.93 -7.28 -26.55
C THR A 48 -7.53 -7.90 -26.61
N GLY A 49 -7.11 -8.26 -27.82
CA GLY A 49 -5.84 -8.92 -28.10
C GLY A 49 -5.85 -10.45 -27.97
N THR A 50 -4.69 -11.06 -28.15
CA THR A 50 -4.46 -12.49 -27.95
C THR A 50 -4.45 -12.80 -26.44
N LEU A 51 -5.22 -13.80 -26.01
CA LEU A 51 -5.35 -14.18 -24.60
C LEU A 51 -3.99 -14.38 -23.91
N ASP A 52 -3.04 -15.05 -24.59
CA ASP A 52 -1.68 -15.27 -24.10
C ASP A 52 -0.95 -13.94 -23.81
N ASN A 53 -1.03 -12.97 -24.71
CA ASN A 53 -0.39 -11.67 -24.53
C ASN A 53 -0.99 -10.93 -23.33
N THR A 54 -2.30 -10.96 -23.18
CA THR A 54 -2.99 -10.34 -22.03
C THR A 54 -2.59 -11.01 -20.72
N PHE A 55 -2.49 -12.33 -20.70
CA PHE A 55 -2.03 -13.07 -19.52
C PHE A 55 -0.60 -12.70 -19.12
N HIS A 56 0.34 -12.72 -20.07
CA HIS A 56 1.74 -12.37 -19.82
C HIS A 56 1.90 -10.91 -19.38
N LEU A 57 1.17 -9.98 -19.99
CA LEU A 57 1.15 -8.58 -19.56
C LEU A 57 0.65 -8.42 -18.11
N LEU A 58 -0.43 -9.10 -17.73
CA LEU A 58 -0.92 -9.08 -16.35
C LEU A 58 0.11 -9.67 -15.37
N GLN A 59 0.79 -10.74 -15.76
CA GLN A 59 1.81 -11.39 -14.94
C GLN A 59 2.99 -10.44 -14.69
N ASP A 60 3.46 -9.76 -15.73
CA ASP A 60 4.55 -8.79 -15.61
C ASP A 60 4.16 -7.56 -14.77
N MET A 61 2.96 -7.00 -15.01
CA MET A 61 2.45 -5.87 -14.23
C MET A 61 2.31 -6.21 -12.76
N THR A 62 1.74 -7.38 -12.44
CA THR A 62 1.58 -7.80 -11.04
C THR A 62 2.91 -8.15 -10.36
N GLY A 63 3.91 -8.60 -11.12
CA GLY A 63 5.29 -8.70 -10.65
C GLY A 63 5.85 -7.34 -10.20
N LEU A 64 5.68 -6.30 -11.01
CA LEU A 64 6.10 -4.93 -10.65
C LEU A 64 5.30 -4.36 -9.48
N PHE A 65 4.00 -4.67 -9.38
CA PHE A 65 3.18 -4.28 -8.24
C PHE A 65 3.69 -4.92 -6.95
N ALA A 66 4.10 -6.19 -6.98
CA ALA A 66 4.65 -6.89 -5.82
C ALA A 66 5.98 -6.26 -5.36
N ILE A 67 6.87 -5.89 -6.28
CA ILE A 67 8.13 -5.20 -5.95
C ILE A 67 7.84 -3.84 -5.30
N THR A 68 6.92 -3.07 -5.90
CA THR A 68 6.51 -1.76 -5.38
C THR A 68 5.89 -1.89 -3.98
N LEU A 69 5.02 -2.88 -3.78
CA LEU A 69 4.43 -3.21 -2.49
C LEU A 69 5.51 -3.54 -1.47
N PHE A 70 6.49 -4.38 -1.82
CA PHE A 70 7.57 -4.77 -0.92
C PHE A 70 8.37 -3.55 -0.44
N ILE A 71 8.77 -2.67 -1.36
CA ILE A 71 9.47 -1.43 -1.03
C ILE A 71 8.60 -0.57 -0.12
N SER A 72 7.33 -0.34 -0.48
CA SER A 72 6.40 0.46 0.31
C SER A 72 6.23 -0.09 1.75
N LEU A 73 6.16 -1.41 1.93
CA LEU A 73 6.05 -2.04 3.24
C LEU A 73 7.29 -1.83 4.10
N ILE A 74 8.49 -1.82 3.53
CA ILE A 74 9.71 -1.49 4.29
C ILE A 74 9.60 -0.08 4.87
N PHE A 75 9.22 0.91 4.04
CA PHE A 75 9.02 2.28 4.49
C PHE A 75 7.91 2.37 5.55
N LEU A 76 6.81 1.63 5.38
CA LEU A 76 5.71 1.58 6.32
C LEU A 76 6.15 1.03 7.69
N VAL A 77 6.91 -0.08 7.72
CA VAL A 77 7.41 -0.67 8.98
C VAL A 77 8.30 0.32 9.72
N VAL A 78 9.19 1.00 9.01
CA VAL A 78 10.06 2.04 9.59
C VAL A 78 9.24 3.23 10.10
N ALA A 79 8.22 3.66 9.35
CA ALA A 79 7.29 4.73 9.78
C ALA A 79 6.55 4.35 11.06
N VAL A 80 5.99 3.14 11.12
CA VAL A 80 5.29 2.59 12.29
C VAL A 80 6.23 2.53 13.48
N PHE A 81 7.47 2.05 13.30
CA PHE A 81 8.45 1.98 14.37
C PHE A 81 8.76 3.35 14.98
N PHE A 82 9.00 4.38 14.15
CA PHE A 82 9.23 5.74 14.64
C PHE A 82 7.98 6.34 15.30
N SER A 83 6.79 6.09 14.75
CA SER A 83 5.54 6.57 15.31
C SER A 83 5.22 5.92 16.67
N ILE A 84 5.57 4.64 16.83
CA ILE A 84 5.44 3.93 18.12
C ILE A 84 6.47 4.44 19.12
N LYS A 85 7.74 4.65 18.74
CA LYS A 85 8.76 5.16 19.67
C LYS A 85 8.59 6.63 20.03
N GLU A 86 7.65 7.33 19.38
CA GLU A 86 7.42 8.78 19.52
C GLU A 86 8.67 9.63 19.26
N LYS A 87 9.68 9.04 18.63
CA LYS A 87 10.95 9.65 18.30
C LYS A 87 10.91 10.00 16.82
N TYR A 88 11.23 11.25 16.49
CA TYR A 88 11.23 11.75 15.11
C TYR A 88 9.88 11.63 14.39
N LEU A 89 8.79 12.10 15.02
CA LEU A 89 7.44 12.07 14.44
C LEU A 89 7.35 12.74 13.04
N ILE A 90 8.16 13.77 12.78
CA ILE A 90 8.23 14.41 11.45
C ILE A 90 8.72 13.40 10.40
N ILE A 91 9.76 12.62 10.73
CA ILE A 91 10.30 11.58 9.85
C ILE A 91 9.26 10.48 9.65
N ALA A 92 8.55 10.06 10.70
CA ALA A 92 7.48 9.07 10.59
C ALA A 92 6.36 9.52 9.63
N ALA A 93 5.90 10.77 9.73
CA ALA A 93 4.89 11.33 8.82
C ALA A 93 5.37 11.33 7.36
N SER A 94 6.62 11.76 7.12
CA SER A 94 7.21 11.74 5.79
C SER A 94 7.34 10.32 5.24
N LEU A 95 7.72 9.34 6.06
CA LEU A 95 7.83 7.95 5.64
C LEU A 95 6.47 7.33 5.29
N TYR A 96 5.40 7.63 6.04
CA TYR A 96 4.04 7.22 5.67
C TYR A 96 3.63 7.79 4.31
N LEU A 97 3.94 9.07 4.06
CA LEU A 97 3.62 9.74 2.81
C LEU A 97 4.42 9.13 1.64
N VAL A 98 5.72 8.93 1.81
CA VAL A 98 6.59 8.31 0.80
C VAL A 98 6.17 6.87 0.52
N ALA A 99 5.86 6.07 1.55
CA ALA A 99 5.34 4.71 1.38
C ALA A 99 4.05 4.70 0.54
N GLY A 100 3.15 5.66 0.81
CA GLY A 100 1.90 5.82 0.07
C GLY A 100 2.13 6.19 -1.38
N LEU A 101 3.02 7.15 -1.66
CA LEU A 101 3.34 7.56 -3.02
C LEU A 101 4.02 6.46 -3.83
N ILE A 102 4.97 5.73 -3.24
CA ILE A 102 5.63 4.60 -3.90
C ILE A 102 4.58 3.58 -4.34
N LEU A 103 3.71 3.16 -3.42
CA LEU A 103 2.68 2.18 -3.73
C LEU A 103 1.65 2.70 -4.73
N LEU A 104 1.24 3.97 -4.61
CA LEU A 104 0.26 4.57 -5.49
C LEU A 104 0.78 4.67 -6.93
N LEU A 105 1.98 5.23 -7.10
CA LEU A 105 2.57 5.46 -8.42
C LEU A 105 3.02 4.15 -9.06
N GLY A 106 3.64 3.25 -8.31
CA GLY A 106 4.11 1.97 -8.85
C GLY A 106 2.97 0.99 -9.18
N THR A 107 1.76 1.24 -8.70
CA THR A 107 0.55 0.47 -9.09
C THR A 107 -0.36 1.23 -10.05
N GLN A 108 0.12 2.31 -10.68
CA GLN A 108 -0.67 3.11 -11.62
C GLN A 108 -2.02 3.57 -11.01
N PHE A 109 -2.00 4.00 -9.75
CA PHE A 109 -3.16 4.45 -8.97
C PHE A 109 -4.19 3.37 -8.61
N ILE A 110 -3.98 2.10 -8.99
CA ILE A 110 -4.86 0.98 -8.58
C ILE A 110 -4.84 0.84 -7.05
N ALA A 111 -3.70 1.10 -6.41
CA ALA A 111 -3.61 0.98 -4.95
C ALA A 111 -4.25 2.13 -4.16
N PHE A 112 -4.94 3.08 -4.80
CA PHE A 112 -5.50 4.25 -4.14
C PHE A 112 -6.30 3.93 -2.85
N PRO A 113 -7.25 2.96 -2.84
CA PRO A 113 -8.01 2.63 -1.63
C PRO A 113 -7.15 2.17 -0.45
N PHE A 114 -5.99 1.55 -0.73
CA PHE A 114 -5.08 1.06 0.31
C PHE A 114 -4.11 2.14 0.77
N THR A 115 -3.59 2.95 -0.17
CA THR A 115 -2.67 4.06 0.14
C THR A 115 -3.36 5.19 0.92
N PHE A 116 -4.68 5.30 0.85
CA PHE A 116 -5.48 6.18 1.70
C PHE A 116 -5.14 6.02 3.19
N PHE A 117 -4.99 4.78 3.66
CA PHE A 117 -4.62 4.51 5.05
C PHE A 117 -3.23 5.04 5.41
N TYR A 118 -2.28 5.02 4.47
CA TYR A 118 -0.94 5.55 4.70
C TYR A 118 -0.96 7.08 4.78
N PHE A 119 -1.70 7.74 3.88
CA PHE A 119 -1.87 9.19 3.94
C PHE A 119 -2.63 9.62 5.19
N MET A 120 -3.67 8.88 5.60
CA MET A 120 -4.38 9.11 6.85
C MET A 120 -3.44 8.97 8.05
N ALA A 121 -2.59 7.94 8.08
CA ALA A 121 -1.58 7.77 9.12
C ALA A 121 -0.62 8.97 9.16
N ALA A 122 -0.14 9.45 8.01
CA ALA A 122 0.71 10.64 7.92
C ALA A 122 0.03 11.89 8.51
N VAL A 123 -1.23 12.14 8.16
CA VAL A 123 -2.03 13.28 8.68
C VAL A 123 -2.21 13.17 10.19
N LEU A 124 -2.53 11.98 10.70
CA LEU A 124 -2.66 11.73 12.14
C LEU A 124 -1.33 11.96 12.88
N THR A 125 -0.20 11.55 12.29
CA THR A 125 1.13 11.83 12.85
C THR A 125 1.40 13.33 12.91
N VAL A 126 1.09 14.08 11.84
CA VAL A 126 1.23 15.55 11.81
C VAL A 126 0.34 16.23 12.85
N TYR A 127 -0.91 15.78 12.98
CA TYR A 127 -1.84 16.28 13.99
C TYR A 127 -1.29 16.06 15.41
N ARG A 128 -0.67 14.90 15.66
CA ARG A 128 -0.02 14.57 16.93
C ARG A 128 1.18 15.47 17.23
N ILE A 129 1.98 15.83 16.21
CA ILE A 129 3.08 16.79 16.34
C ILE A 129 2.55 18.16 16.76
N LYS A 130 1.46 18.65 16.14
CA LYS A 130 0.85 19.93 16.50
C LYS A 130 0.36 19.95 17.94
N ILE A 131 -0.30 18.88 18.40
CA ILE A 131 -0.73 18.77 19.81
C ILE A 131 0.47 18.84 20.76
N LYS A 132 1.54 18.08 20.48
CA LYS A 132 2.75 18.10 21.34
C LYS A 132 3.40 19.49 21.38
N LYS A 133 3.49 20.20 20.25
CA LYS A 133 4.03 21.57 20.21
C LYS A 133 3.13 22.57 20.94
N GLY A 134 1.81 22.46 20.79
CA GLY A 134 0.85 23.33 21.47
C GLY A 134 0.82 23.16 22.99
N GLN A 135 1.14 21.96 23.50
CA GLN A 135 1.30 21.72 24.94
C GLN A 135 2.59 22.31 25.52
N VAL A 136 3.63 22.52 24.71
CA VAL A 136 4.91 23.10 25.15
C VAL A 136 4.87 24.63 25.19
N GLY A 137 3.99 25.27 24.42
CA GLY A 137 3.83 26.74 24.40
C GLY A 137 2.85 27.31 25.45
N ASN A 138 2.21 26.45 26.25
CA ASN A 138 1.25 26.83 27.30
C ASN A 138 1.80 26.58 28.72
N VAL A 139 3.13 26.47 28.85
CA VAL A 139 3.85 26.33 30.13
C VAL A 139 4.78 27.52 30.30
#